data_AF-A0A0C1YAA9-F1
#
_entry.id   AF-A0A0C1YAA9-F1
#
_cell.length_a   1.000
_cell.length_b   1.000
_cell.length_c   1.000
_cell.angle_alpha   90.00
_cell.angle_beta   90.00
_cell.angle_gamma   90.00
#
_symmetry.space_group_name_H-M   'P 1'
#
loop_
_entity.id
_entity.type
_entity.pdbx_description
1 polymer ?
#
loop_
_entity_poly.entity_id
_entity_poly.type
_entity_poly.pdbx_seq_one_letter_code
_entity_poly.pdbx_strand_id
1 'polypeptide(L)'
;MESKIFRFLGSIRLAVPLLVAIAIILIGATFYESEVGSATVQREIYKSAWFGALMFLLAVNLGISTLSRFPWKGPRKIGFALTHWGLIVIIAGSAAVIHLSTEGMLLVRTDSGPGSQIRVEGDLLEVVAPDQTRQQTDIFIKSDGSVYPRQFGGLSLLGYSDNAIKTVQFTNDGAVENLAVQVQLQSDRMGQTLERWLAVAPAAYSQMDIGPAHLELFEARDEAELQQLLQAPDAEQSPMGTLAISQIAGQSRDRAIDVSKALGQTLALSPDLSLTVANVWPDFRLGSDGQPTSASDQYRNPAVQLVVTQGELQERWFVFGKAGLPPVRSDDQIALALTYEPPAATPTDYFRLVAAPNHQLFYAAASSKGFKSGEFLPEQSVTPGWADFEISLAQQLDHAQVQRQIVPVMPVAQGAVPAEGSPALHVATADGQDFWLPWGEPTELDTPNGEYFAAFTPKLLELPFYVKLNDFIVERNEGSESVAMWTSDITLFDAQTDTAVQRSVWMNHPTWFRGWKLAQASWNPGDLQQSTLQLKREPWWVTALTWTGSLLVVIGIVVMFYGPSLVKRWRRWTRSPQPESEPTVEENSGEKAVGTIPILAVFGK
;
A
#
# COMPACT_ATOMS: atom_id res chain seq x y z
N MET A 1 24.23 -33.48 -49.36
CA MET A 1 25.05 -32.27 -49.53
C MET A 1 24.57 -31.24 -48.53
N GLU A 2 25.29 -31.03 -47.42
CA GLU A 2 24.91 -29.96 -46.47
C GLU A 2 25.22 -28.60 -47.08
N SER A 3 24.20 -27.75 -47.18
CA SER A 3 24.34 -26.37 -47.64
C SER A 3 25.35 -25.62 -46.75
N LYS A 4 26.05 -24.62 -47.32
CA LYS A 4 27.00 -23.79 -46.55
C LYS A 4 26.32 -23.13 -45.34
N ILE A 5 25.03 -22.83 -45.47
CA ILE A 5 24.18 -22.24 -44.43
C ILE A 5 23.99 -23.22 -43.26
N PHE A 6 23.66 -24.48 -43.52
CA PHE A 6 23.47 -25.49 -42.47
C PHE A 6 24.75 -25.69 -41.65
N ARG A 7 25.90 -25.78 -42.33
CA ARG A 7 27.21 -25.90 -41.66
C ARG A 7 27.57 -24.69 -40.81
N PHE A 8 27.23 -23.47 -41.26
CA PHE A 8 27.44 -22.26 -40.48
C PHE A 8 26.56 -22.22 -39.24
N LEU A 9 25.26 -22.49 -39.39
CA LEU A 9 24.29 -22.46 -38.31
C LEU A 9 24.59 -23.45 -37.19
N GLY A 10 25.17 -24.63 -37.50
CA GLY A 10 25.62 -25.60 -36.48
C GLY A 10 27.05 -25.40 -35.97
N SER A 11 27.74 -24.34 -36.38
CA SER A 11 29.17 -24.19 -36.10
C SER A 11 29.48 -23.52 -34.75
N ILE A 12 30.66 -23.82 -34.22
CA ILE A 12 31.25 -23.13 -33.05
C ILE A 12 31.52 -21.65 -33.36
N ARG A 13 31.77 -21.30 -34.64
CA ARG A 13 32.01 -19.92 -35.09
C ARG A 13 30.78 -19.03 -34.92
N LEU A 14 29.58 -19.59 -34.95
CA LEU A 14 28.35 -18.88 -34.59
C LEU A 14 28.07 -18.98 -33.09
N ALA A 15 28.26 -20.16 -32.49
CA ALA A 15 27.91 -20.42 -31.10
C ALA A 15 28.67 -19.54 -30.09
N VAL A 16 29.99 -19.39 -30.24
CA VAL A 16 30.82 -18.67 -29.27
C VAL A 16 30.49 -17.17 -29.25
N PRO A 17 30.47 -16.43 -30.39
CA PRO A 17 30.05 -15.04 -30.39
C PRO A 17 28.62 -14.85 -29.88
N LEU A 18 27.70 -15.77 -30.21
CA LEU A 18 26.33 -15.71 -29.75
C LEU A 18 26.22 -15.83 -28.21
N LEU A 19 26.93 -16.79 -27.61
CA LEU A 19 26.97 -16.95 -26.15
C LEU A 19 27.63 -15.75 -25.46
N VAL A 20 28.71 -15.20 -26.03
CA VAL A 20 29.36 -14.00 -25.51
C VAL A 20 28.41 -12.80 -25.58
N ALA A 21 27.70 -12.61 -26.69
CA ALA A 21 26.73 -11.55 -26.84
C ALA A 21 25.60 -11.67 -25.79
N ILE A 22 25.02 -12.86 -25.64
CA ILE A 22 23.99 -13.12 -24.61
C ILE A 22 24.55 -12.83 -23.22
N ALA A 23 25.77 -13.27 -22.89
CA ALA A 23 26.38 -13.00 -21.59
C ALA A 23 26.56 -11.50 -21.32
N ILE A 24 27.04 -10.72 -22.31
CA ILE A 24 27.19 -9.27 -22.19
C ILE A 24 25.83 -8.60 -21.98
N ILE A 25 24.81 -9.03 -22.72
CA ILE A 25 23.43 -8.53 -22.56
C ILE A 25 22.91 -8.82 -21.15
N LEU A 26 23.09 -10.03 -20.64
CA LEU A 26 22.62 -10.41 -19.30
C LEU A 26 23.32 -9.60 -18.21
N ILE A 27 24.64 -9.39 -18.32
CA ILE A 27 25.41 -8.56 -17.38
C ILE A 27 24.94 -7.10 -17.46
N GLY A 28 24.78 -6.55 -18.66
CA GLY A 28 24.27 -5.19 -18.86
C GLY A 28 22.85 -5.01 -18.32
N ALA A 29 21.99 -6.01 -18.50
CA ALA A 29 20.62 -6.01 -17.97
C ALA A 29 20.59 -5.96 -16.44
N THR A 30 21.52 -6.65 -15.75
CA THR A 30 21.63 -6.56 -14.28
C THR A 30 22.01 -5.16 -13.81
N PHE A 31 22.94 -4.48 -14.49
CA PHE A 31 23.28 -3.10 -14.14
C PHE A 31 22.12 -2.15 -14.42
N TYR A 32 21.49 -2.30 -15.59
CA TYR A 32 20.33 -1.49 -15.96
C TYR A 32 19.15 -1.70 -14.98
N GLU A 33 18.91 -2.92 -14.50
CA GLU A 33 17.88 -3.24 -13.51
C GLU A 33 18.06 -2.46 -12.20
N SER A 34 19.30 -2.23 -11.79
CA SER A 34 19.59 -1.44 -10.59
C SER A 34 19.24 0.05 -10.72
N GLU A 35 19.14 0.56 -11.95
CA GLU A 35 18.82 1.97 -12.23
C GLU A 35 17.33 2.18 -12.49
N VAL A 36 16.69 1.30 -13.27
CA VAL A 36 15.32 1.49 -13.77
C VAL A 36 14.28 0.51 -13.21
N GLY A 37 14.71 -0.43 -12.38
CA GLY A 37 13.85 -1.44 -11.76
C GLY A 37 13.53 -2.64 -12.66
N SER A 38 13.07 -3.72 -12.00
CA SER A 38 12.89 -5.03 -12.64
C SER A 38 11.82 -5.06 -13.73
N ALA A 39 10.69 -4.36 -13.54
CA ALA A 39 9.58 -4.35 -14.49
C ALA A 39 9.99 -3.82 -15.88
N THR A 40 10.77 -2.73 -15.91
CA THR A 40 11.29 -2.12 -17.14
C THR A 40 12.21 -3.09 -17.88
N VAL A 41 13.18 -3.66 -17.18
CA VAL A 41 14.15 -4.60 -17.77
C VAL A 41 13.48 -5.88 -18.27
N GLN A 42 12.50 -6.41 -17.53
CA GLN A 42 11.70 -7.55 -17.98
C GLN A 42 11.07 -7.29 -19.33
N ARG A 43 10.45 -6.13 -19.56
CA ARG A 43 9.78 -5.82 -20.82
C ARG A 43 10.75 -5.50 -21.95
N GLU A 44 11.74 -4.64 -21.70
CA GLU A 44 12.62 -4.11 -22.75
C GLU A 44 13.70 -5.11 -23.20
N ILE A 45 14.12 -5.99 -22.29
CA ILE A 45 15.17 -6.98 -22.55
C ILE A 45 14.56 -8.38 -22.59
N TYR A 46 14.15 -8.93 -21.43
CA TYR A 46 13.89 -10.38 -21.32
C TYR A 46 12.66 -10.86 -22.11
N LYS A 47 11.59 -10.07 -22.13
CA LYS A 47 10.32 -10.37 -22.84
C LYS A 47 10.27 -9.73 -24.23
N SER A 48 11.38 -9.12 -24.69
CA SER A 48 11.44 -8.46 -25.99
C SER A 48 11.56 -9.45 -27.16
N ALA A 49 11.05 -9.05 -28.32
CA ALA A 49 11.15 -9.87 -29.54
C ALA A 49 12.60 -10.06 -29.99
N TRP A 50 13.47 -9.07 -29.79
CA TRP A 50 14.88 -9.14 -30.20
C TRP A 50 15.67 -10.13 -29.34
N PHE A 51 15.44 -10.15 -28.03
CA PHE A 51 16.08 -11.11 -27.14
C PHE A 51 15.52 -12.52 -27.37
N GLY A 52 14.21 -12.63 -27.60
CA GLY A 52 13.57 -13.86 -28.05
C GLY A 52 14.19 -14.42 -29.34
N ALA A 53 14.50 -13.56 -30.32
CA ALA A 53 15.17 -13.96 -31.56
C ALA A 53 16.60 -14.48 -31.32
N LEU A 54 17.35 -13.88 -30.38
CA LEU A 54 18.68 -14.39 -29.97
C LEU A 54 18.58 -15.76 -29.32
N MET A 55 17.63 -15.95 -28.41
CA MET A 55 17.39 -17.24 -27.75
C MET A 55 16.93 -18.31 -28.75
N PHE A 56 16.11 -17.94 -29.72
CA PHE A 56 15.71 -18.81 -30.82
C PHE A 56 16.90 -19.19 -31.71
N LEU A 57 17.76 -18.23 -32.07
CA LEU A 57 18.98 -18.50 -32.84
C LEU A 57 19.92 -19.45 -32.09
N LEU A 58 20.03 -19.31 -30.77
CA LEU A 58 20.79 -20.22 -29.92
C LEU A 58 20.19 -21.63 -29.98
N ALA A 59 18.87 -21.77 -29.84
CA ALA A 59 18.20 -23.06 -29.93
C ALA A 59 18.42 -23.74 -31.30
N VAL A 60 18.33 -22.97 -32.40
CA VAL A 60 18.62 -23.46 -33.76
C VAL A 60 20.08 -23.92 -33.89
N ASN A 61 21.03 -23.13 -33.37
CA ASN A 61 22.44 -23.49 -33.37
C ASN A 61 22.70 -24.81 -32.61
N LEU A 62 22.15 -24.94 -31.39
CA LEU A 62 22.27 -26.16 -30.58
C LEU A 62 21.64 -27.37 -31.29
N GLY A 63 20.49 -27.19 -31.94
CA GLY A 63 19.78 -28.23 -32.67
C GLY A 63 20.57 -28.76 -33.87
N ILE A 64 21.04 -27.86 -34.74
CA ILE A 64 21.83 -28.22 -35.93
C ILE A 64 23.19 -28.80 -35.54
N SER A 65 23.85 -28.24 -34.52
CA SER A 65 25.08 -28.77 -33.92
C SER A 65 24.90 -30.20 -33.40
N THR A 66 23.72 -30.51 -32.85
CA THR A 66 23.38 -31.86 -32.37
C THR A 66 23.12 -32.83 -33.51
N LEU A 67 22.31 -32.43 -34.49
CA LEU A 67 21.93 -33.26 -35.65
C LEU A 67 23.12 -33.56 -36.57
N SER A 68 24.03 -32.61 -36.78
CA SER A 68 25.25 -32.81 -37.60
C SER A 68 26.21 -33.87 -37.04
N ARG A 69 26.05 -34.27 -35.78
CA ARG A 69 26.83 -35.36 -35.14
C ARG A 69 26.13 -36.73 -35.19
N PHE A 70 24.98 -36.81 -35.86
CA PHE A 70 24.26 -38.07 -36.07
C PHE A 70 25.05 -39.00 -37.04
N PRO A 71 25.08 -40.33 -36.82
CA PRO A 71 24.46 -41.09 -35.72
C PRO A 71 25.24 -40.96 -34.40
N TRP A 72 24.53 -40.77 -33.29
CA TRP A 72 25.11 -40.65 -31.94
C TRP A 72 25.56 -42.00 -31.39
N LYS A 73 26.66 -42.53 -31.93
CA LYS A 73 27.24 -43.80 -31.50
C LYS A 73 28.12 -43.61 -30.27
N GLY A 74 27.77 -44.26 -29.18
CA GLY A 74 28.53 -44.32 -27.93
C GLY A 74 28.11 -43.26 -26.89
N PRO A 75 28.41 -43.52 -25.60
CA PRO A 75 27.87 -42.75 -24.48
C PRO A 75 28.21 -41.25 -24.54
N ARG A 76 29.42 -40.86 -24.97
CA ARG A 76 29.79 -39.44 -25.09
C ARG A 76 28.90 -38.67 -26.06
N LYS A 77 28.60 -39.25 -27.23
CA LYS A 77 27.79 -38.59 -28.27
C LYS A 77 26.31 -38.56 -27.90
N ILE A 78 25.82 -39.61 -27.23
CA ILE A 78 24.46 -39.67 -26.69
C ILE A 78 24.30 -38.61 -25.58
N GLY A 79 25.24 -38.57 -24.64
CA GLY A 79 25.25 -37.58 -23.57
C GLY A 79 25.29 -36.15 -24.10
N PHE A 80 26.18 -35.87 -25.06
CA PHE A 80 26.21 -34.60 -25.78
C PHE A 80 24.85 -34.22 -26.37
N ALA A 81 24.20 -35.14 -27.09
CA ALA A 81 22.91 -34.90 -27.73
C ALA A 81 21.77 -34.66 -26.71
N LEU A 82 21.73 -35.46 -25.64
CA LEU A 82 20.76 -35.29 -24.55
C LEU A 82 20.92 -33.94 -23.85
N THR A 83 22.15 -33.51 -23.59
CA THR A 83 22.41 -32.20 -22.97
C THR A 83 21.91 -31.06 -23.86
N HIS A 84 22.20 -31.08 -25.15
CA HIS A 84 21.76 -30.02 -26.06
C HIS A 84 20.25 -30.03 -26.29
N TRP A 85 19.64 -31.21 -26.40
CA TRP A 85 18.19 -31.33 -26.47
C TRP A 85 17.52 -30.82 -25.19
N GLY A 86 18.08 -31.15 -24.02
CA GLY A 86 17.62 -30.61 -22.74
C GLY A 86 17.67 -29.08 -22.69
N LEU A 87 18.76 -28.47 -23.16
CA LEU A 87 18.87 -27.01 -23.27
C LEU A 87 17.82 -26.40 -24.20
N ILE A 88 17.56 -26.99 -25.37
CA ILE A 88 16.51 -26.52 -26.30
C ILE A 88 15.13 -26.60 -25.63
N VAL A 89 14.85 -27.70 -24.92
CA VAL A 89 13.61 -27.89 -24.18
C VAL A 89 13.46 -26.84 -23.07
N ILE A 90 14.54 -26.49 -22.35
CA ILE A 90 14.53 -25.41 -21.35
C ILE A 90 14.24 -24.05 -22.01
N ILE A 91 14.90 -23.74 -23.13
CA ILE A 91 14.66 -22.47 -23.86
C ILE A 91 13.19 -22.38 -24.29
N ALA A 92 12.64 -23.45 -24.87
CA ALA A 92 11.23 -23.51 -25.25
C ALA A 92 10.28 -23.38 -24.04
N GLY A 93 10.61 -24.05 -22.92
CA GLY A 93 9.86 -23.93 -21.67
C GLY A 93 9.89 -22.53 -21.07
N SER A 94 11.05 -21.87 -21.08
CA SER A 94 11.18 -20.48 -20.61
C SER A 94 10.35 -19.52 -21.47
N ALA A 95 10.37 -19.66 -22.79
CA ALA A 95 9.52 -18.87 -23.68
C ALA A 95 8.03 -19.12 -23.41
N ALA A 96 7.63 -20.38 -23.16
CA ALA A 96 6.26 -20.72 -22.81
C ALA A 96 5.83 -20.13 -21.46
N VAL A 97 6.71 -20.10 -20.45
CA VAL A 97 6.44 -19.41 -19.16
C VAL A 97 6.16 -17.92 -19.39
N ILE A 98 6.99 -17.24 -20.19
CA ILE A 98 6.85 -15.80 -20.46
C ILE A 98 5.49 -15.48 -21.12
N HIS A 99 5.01 -16.32 -22.03
CA HIS A 99 3.81 -16.03 -22.82
C HIS A 99 2.52 -16.64 -22.26
N LEU A 100 2.59 -17.68 -21.44
CA LEU A 100 1.42 -18.45 -21.00
C LEU A 100 1.21 -18.45 -19.49
N SER A 101 2.21 -18.04 -18.69
CA SER A 101 2.05 -17.93 -17.25
C SER A 101 1.38 -16.61 -16.88
N THR A 102 0.58 -16.65 -15.81
CA THR A 102 -0.01 -15.46 -15.19
C THR A 102 0.49 -15.38 -13.76
N GLU A 103 0.89 -14.18 -13.35
CA GLU A 103 1.40 -13.93 -12.00
C GLU A 103 0.86 -12.59 -11.50
N GLY A 104 0.52 -12.56 -10.22
CA GLY A 104 0.12 -11.33 -9.55
C GLY A 104 0.12 -11.45 -8.04
N MET A 105 -0.09 -10.32 -7.39
CA MET A 105 -0.01 -10.15 -5.95
C MET A 105 -1.42 -9.92 -5.40
N LEU A 106 -1.75 -10.61 -4.33
CA LEU A 106 -2.99 -10.41 -3.58
C LEU A 106 -2.65 -9.91 -2.18
N LEU A 107 -3.10 -8.71 -1.84
CA LEU A 107 -3.13 -8.27 -0.45
C LEU A 107 -4.39 -8.81 0.20
N VAL A 108 -4.24 -9.58 1.27
CA VAL A 108 -5.35 -10.07 2.09
C VAL A 108 -5.20 -9.54 3.52
N ARG A 109 -6.34 -9.25 4.16
CA ARG A 109 -6.38 -8.78 5.55
C ARG A 109 -7.36 -9.58 6.40
N THR A 110 -7.11 -9.66 7.70
CA THR A 110 -7.98 -10.34 8.68
C THR A 110 -9.23 -9.52 9.02
N ASP A 111 -9.14 -8.19 8.89
CA ASP A 111 -10.22 -7.22 9.11
C ASP A 111 -11.09 -6.96 7.87
N SER A 112 -10.78 -7.61 6.73
CA SER A 112 -11.51 -7.46 5.48
C SER A 112 -12.17 -8.75 5.00
N GLY A 113 -13.10 -8.61 4.05
CA GLY A 113 -13.76 -9.74 3.40
C GLY A 113 -12.83 -10.52 2.46
N PRO A 114 -13.29 -11.67 1.94
CA PRO A 114 -12.55 -12.43 0.93
C PRO A 114 -12.26 -11.58 -0.33
N GLY A 115 -11.02 -11.62 -0.82
CA GLY A 115 -10.61 -10.95 -2.06
C GLY A 115 -10.48 -11.91 -3.24
N SER A 116 -10.85 -11.47 -4.43
CA SER A 116 -10.72 -12.23 -5.69
C SER A 116 -9.89 -11.51 -6.75
N GLN A 117 -9.32 -10.34 -6.48
CA GLN A 117 -8.59 -9.55 -7.49
C GLN A 117 -7.11 -9.49 -7.16
N ILE A 118 -6.27 -9.90 -8.11
CA ILE A 118 -4.82 -9.79 -7.99
C ILE A 118 -4.28 -8.63 -8.82
N ARG A 119 -3.29 -7.92 -8.27
CA ARG A 119 -2.49 -6.96 -9.03
C ARG A 119 -1.48 -7.71 -9.88
N VAL A 120 -1.61 -7.60 -11.19
CA VAL A 120 -0.63 -8.16 -12.14
C VAL A 120 0.36 -7.07 -12.58
N GLU A 121 1.43 -7.47 -13.25
CA GLU A 121 2.44 -6.54 -13.76
C GLU A 121 1.84 -5.58 -14.80
N GLY A 122 2.07 -4.28 -14.59
CA GLY A 122 1.64 -3.20 -15.48
C GLY A 122 0.57 -2.28 -14.87
N ASP A 123 0.38 -1.13 -15.51
CA ASP A 123 -0.68 -0.19 -15.21
C ASP A 123 -1.70 -0.17 -16.36
N LEU A 124 -2.89 0.31 -16.05
CA LEU A 124 -4.04 0.37 -16.93
C LEU A 124 -4.54 1.82 -17.01
N LEU A 125 -4.86 2.26 -18.22
CA LEU A 125 -5.68 3.45 -18.44
C LEU A 125 -7.05 3.02 -18.89
N GLU A 126 -8.04 3.43 -18.12
CA GLU A 126 -9.44 3.38 -18.49
C GLU A 126 -9.90 4.76 -18.91
N VAL A 127 -10.62 4.84 -20.03
CA VAL A 127 -11.25 6.07 -20.51
C VAL A 127 -12.71 5.76 -20.84
N VAL A 128 -13.62 6.54 -20.29
CA VAL A 128 -15.02 6.62 -20.69
C VAL A 128 -15.17 7.94 -21.43
N ALA A 129 -15.43 7.85 -22.74
CA ALA A 129 -15.63 9.02 -23.58
C ALA A 129 -17.04 9.64 -23.36
N PRO A 130 -17.30 10.86 -23.85
CA PRO A 130 -18.59 11.54 -23.68
C PRO A 130 -19.81 10.77 -24.22
N ASP A 131 -19.59 9.84 -25.17
CA ASP A 131 -20.61 8.92 -25.70
C ASP A 131 -20.85 7.69 -24.79
N GLN A 132 -20.29 7.70 -23.58
CA GLN A 132 -20.29 6.62 -22.59
C GLN A 132 -19.58 5.35 -23.06
N THR A 133 -18.78 5.41 -24.14
CA THR A 133 -17.97 4.26 -24.55
C THR A 133 -16.79 4.07 -23.62
N ARG A 134 -16.74 2.91 -22.95
CA ARG A 134 -15.65 2.51 -22.07
C ARG A 134 -14.57 1.78 -22.86
N GLN A 135 -13.34 2.25 -22.76
CA GLN A 135 -12.16 1.63 -23.36
C GLN A 135 -11.05 1.50 -22.31
N GLN A 136 -10.24 0.44 -22.42
CA GLN A 136 -9.11 0.21 -21.53
C GLN A 136 -7.86 -0.19 -22.33
N THR A 137 -6.69 0.27 -21.90
CA THR A 137 -5.39 -0.16 -22.45
C THR A 137 -4.36 -0.33 -21.35
N ASP A 138 -3.43 -1.25 -21.58
CA ASP A 138 -2.20 -1.31 -20.80
C ASP A 138 -1.38 -0.05 -21.07
N ILE A 139 -0.87 0.55 -19.99
CA ILE A 139 0.10 1.64 -20.03
C ILE A 139 1.50 1.09 -19.80
N PHE A 140 2.45 1.61 -20.57
CA PHE A 140 3.85 1.44 -20.33
C PHE A 140 4.54 2.78 -20.18
N ILE A 141 5.19 2.97 -19.04
CA ILE A 141 6.02 4.13 -18.74
C ILE A 141 7.48 3.70 -18.90
N LYS A 142 8.21 4.42 -19.75
CA LYS A 142 9.64 4.23 -19.92
C LYS A 142 10.41 4.96 -18.84
N SER A 143 11.68 4.60 -18.68
CA SER A 143 12.60 5.29 -17.74
C SER A 143 12.80 6.77 -18.05
N ASP A 144 12.52 7.22 -19.28
CA ASP A 144 12.56 8.64 -19.67
C ASP A 144 11.26 9.40 -19.40
N GLY A 145 10.28 8.76 -18.73
CA GLY A 145 8.96 9.32 -18.44
C GLY A 145 7.99 9.32 -19.63
N SER A 146 8.41 8.83 -20.80
CA SER A 146 7.51 8.72 -21.95
C SER A 146 6.54 7.56 -21.80
N VAL A 147 5.31 7.78 -22.28
CA VAL A 147 4.19 6.86 -22.09
C VAL A 147 3.76 6.23 -23.42
N TYR A 148 3.45 4.93 -23.38
CA TYR A 148 2.89 4.20 -24.51
C TYR A 148 1.60 3.45 -24.11
N PRO A 149 0.53 3.50 -24.93
CA PRO A 149 0.43 4.22 -26.22
C PRO A 149 0.45 5.74 -26.07
N ARG A 150 0.85 6.47 -27.12
CA ARG A 150 0.86 7.96 -27.09
C ARG A 150 -0.53 8.58 -27.19
N GLN A 151 -1.51 7.81 -27.66
CA GLN A 151 -2.90 8.24 -27.81
C GLN A 151 -3.82 7.07 -27.50
N PHE A 152 -4.90 7.33 -26.76
CA PHE A 152 -5.90 6.33 -26.40
C PHE A 152 -7.20 7.00 -25.96
N GLY A 153 -8.37 6.44 -26.32
CA GLY A 153 -9.65 6.91 -25.82
C GLY A 153 -9.97 8.39 -26.12
N GLY A 154 -9.38 8.97 -27.18
CA GLY A 154 -9.50 10.41 -27.49
C GLY A 154 -8.54 11.31 -26.71
N LEU A 155 -7.69 10.76 -25.84
CA LEU A 155 -6.66 11.46 -25.09
C LEU A 155 -5.28 11.26 -25.73
N SER A 156 -4.45 12.29 -25.68
CA SER A 156 -3.01 12.23 -25.95
C SER A 156 -2.26 12.05 -24.64
N LEU A 157 -1.44 11.00 -24.52
CA LEU A 157 -0.65 10.71 -23.32
C LEU A 157 0.69 11.41 -23.46
N LEU A 158 0.88 12.49 -22.70
CA LEU A 158 2.00 13.41 -22.84
C LEU A 158 3.21 13.02 -22.00
N GLY A 159 3.00 12.39 -20.85
CA GLY A 159 4.08 12.04 -19.94
C GLY A 159 3.59 11.45 -18.63
N TYR A 160 4.53 11.27 -17.71
CA TYR A 160 4.30 10.65 -16.40
C TYR A 160 5.19 11.32 -15.35
N SER A 161 4.70 11.36 -14.11
CA SER A 161 5.47 11.79 -12.94
C SER A 161 5.32 10.77 -11.81
N ASP A 162 6.44 10.36 -11.21
CA ASP A 162 6.43 9.51 -10.01
C ASP A 162 5.96 10.25 -8.75
N ASN A 163 6.05 11.58 -8.75
CA ASN A 163 5.80 12.42 -7.58
C ASN A 163 4.92 13.61 -7.96
N ALA A 164 3.60 13.43 -7.90
CA ALA A 164 2.65 14.52 -7.99
C ALA A 164 1.95 14.72 -6.65
N ILE A 165 1.79 15.99 -6.27
CA ILE A 165 1.03 16.38 -5.07
C ILE A 165 -0.31 16.95 -5.50
N LYS A 166 -1.32 16.69 -4.67
CA LYS A 166 -2.62 17.36 -4.79
C LYS A 166 -2.53 18.70 -4.09
N THR A 167 -2.61 19.77 -4.86
CA THR A 167 -2.70 21.12 -4.37
C THR A 167 -4.14 21.57 -4.46
N VAL A 168 -4.59 22.32 -3.45
CA VAL A 168 -5.91 22.94 -3.44
C VAL A 168 -5.73 24.39 -3.85
N GLN A 169 -6.48 24.83 -4.85
CA GLN A 169 -6.57 26.22 -5.27
C GLN A 169 -8.01 26.70 -5.16
N PHE A 170 -8.18 27.99 -4.91
CA PHE A 170 -9.48 28.66 -4.95
C PHE A 170 -9.52 29.57 -6.16
N THR A 171 -10.59 29.45 -6.94
CA THR A 171 -10.86 30.28 -8.12
C THR A 171 -12.17 31.03 -7.94
N ASN A 172 -12.35 32.17 -8.61
CA ASN A 172 -13.53 33.05 -8.42
C ASN A 172 -14.60 32.89 -9.51
N ASP A 173 -14.71 31.68 -10.07
CA ASP A 173 -15.58 31.32 -11.20
C ASP A 173 -16.71 30.37 -10.79
N GLY A 174 -16.95 30.22 -9.48
CA GLY A 174 -18.02 29.38 -8.95
C GLY A 174 -19.41 29.85 -9.37
N ALA A 175 -20.28 28.89 -9.70
CA ALA A 175 -21.66 29.18 -10.09
C ALA A 175 -22.56 29.69 -8.93
N VAL A 176 -22.11 29.53 -7.69
CA VAL A 176 -22.84 29.90 -6.47
C VAL A 176 -21.96 30.84 -5.66
N GLU A 177 -22.57 31.78 -4.95
CA GLU A 177 -21.87 32.60 -3.95
C GLU A 177 -21.27 31.69 -2.88
N ASN A 178 -19.98 31.85 -2.66
CA ASN A 178 -19.22 31.11 -1.66
C ASN A 178 -18.00 31.94 -1.32
N LEU A 179 -18.04 32.59 -0.17
CA LEU A 179 -16.95 33.46 0.24
C LEU A 179 -15.70 32.64 0.59
N ALA A 180 -14.57 33.03 0.01
CA ALA A 180 -13.25 32.61 0.45
C ALA A 180 -12.33 33.81 0.66
N VAL A 181 -11.47 33.71 1.66
CA VAL A 181 -10.48 34.73 2.01
C VAL A 181 -9.11 34.09 2.12
N GLN A 182 -8.12 34.74 1.54
CA GLN A 182 -6.72 34.41 1.75
C GLN A 182 -6.15 35.39 2.77
N VAL A 183 -5.66 34.86 3.88
CA VAL A 183 -4.95 35.65 4.89
C VAL A 183 -3.46 35.40 4.82
N GLN A 184 -2.70 36.45 5.10
CA GLN A 184 -1.26 36.42 5.20
C GLN A 184 -0.86 36.52 6.67
N LEU A 185 -0.01 35.60 7.13
CA LEU A 185 0.50 35.54 8.50
C LEU A 185 2.01 35.76 8.48
N GLN A 186 2.45 36.87 9.08
CA GLN A 186 3.85 37.23 9.20
C GLN A 186 4.30 37.12 10.66
N SER A 187 5.50 36.58 10.90
CA SER A 187 6.13 36.53 12.22
C SER A 187 7.63 36.77 12.08
N ASP A 188 8.17 37.69 12.88
CA ASP A 188 9.60 38.02 12.90
C ASP A 188 10.45 36.81 13.31
N ARG A 189 9.94 35.97 14.22
CA ARG A 189 10.63 34.75 14.66
C ARG A 189 10.64 33.65 13.60
N MET A 190 9.62 33.58 12.77
CA MET A 190 9.47 32.53 11.77
C MET A 190 10.33 32.80 10.52
N GLY A 191 10.62 34.08 10.22
CA GLY A 191 11.47 34.48 9.10
C GLY A 191 10.88 34.18 7.72
N GLN A 192 9.60 33.82 7.65
CA GLN A 192 8.84 33.54 6.43
C GLN A 192 7.41 34.04 6.62
N THR A 193 6.72 34.25 5.50
CA THR A 193 5.32 34.64 5.45
C THR A 193 4.47 33.44 5.02
N LEU A 194 3.39 33.16 5.75
CA LEU A 194 2.47 32.07 5.41
C LEU A 194 1.19 32.63 4.82
N GLU A 195 0.73 32.06 3.72
CA GLU A 195 -0.59 32.37 3.15
C GLU A 195 -1.54 31.21 3.39
N ARG A 196 -2.76 31.51 3.83
CA ARG A 196 -3.79 30.49 4.14
C ARG A 196 -5.14 30.90 3.59
N TRP A 197 -5.78 29.95 2.91
CA TRP A 197 -7.15 30.09 2.45
C TRP A 197 -8.13 29.58 3.51
N LEU A 198 -9.20 30.34 3.70
CA LEU A 198 -10.42 29.92 4.39
C LEU A 198 -11.59 30.11 3.43
N ALA A 199 -12.58 29.23 3.50
CA ALA A 199 -13.81 29.35 2.72
C ALA A 199 -15.02 28.87 3.51
N VAL A 200 -16.18 29.48 3.26
CA VAL A 200 -17.44 29.11 3.93
C VAL A 200 -17.83 27.68 3.57
N ALA A 201 -17.68 27.32 2.29
CA ALA A 201 -17.86 25.95 1.81
C ALA A 201 -16.68 25.46 0.95
N PRO A 202 -16.33 24.16 1.03
CA PRO A 202 -16.85 23.18 1.97
C PRO A 202 -16.30 23.40 3.40
N ALA A 203 -17.07 22.99 4.42
CA ALA A 203 -16.76 23.24 5.85
C ALA A 203 -15.36 22.79 6.31
N ALA A 204 -14.70 21.90 5.57
CA ALA A 204 -13.30 21.54 5.83
C ALA A 204 -12.32 22.71 5.69
N TYR A 205 -12.71 23.80 5.00
CA TYR A 205 -11.90 25.01 4.84
C TYR A 205 -12.45 26.21 5.63
N SER A 206 -13.56 26.07 6.37
CA SER A 206 -14.08 27.17 7.19
C SER A 206 -13.26 27.35 8.47
N GLN A 207 -12.45 26.37 8.84
CA GLN A 207 -11.57 26.41 10.00
C GLN A 207 -10.24 25.69 9.71
N MET A 208 -9.14 26.24 10.24
CA MET A 208 -7.81 25.67 10.10
C MET A 208 -6.96 25.87 11.34
N ASP A 209 -6.32 24.81 11.84
CA ASP A 209 -5.40 24.90 12.97
C ASP A 209 -4.04 25.51 12.56
N ILE A 210 -3.54 26.41 13.40
CA ILE A 210 -2.20 27.01 13.33
C ILE A 210 -1.53 26.87 14.70
N GLY A 211 -0.91 25.71 14.93
CA GLY A 211 -0.27 25.39 16.20
C GLY A 211 -1.29 25.24 17.33
N PRO A 212 -1.19 26.01 18.44
CA PRO A 212 -2.17 25.96 19.53
C PRO A 212 -3.44 26.79 19.26
N ALA A 213 -3.46 27.53 18.15
CA ALA A 213 -4.54 28.42 17.75
C ALA A 213 -5.20 27.94 16.46
N HIS A 214 -6.29 28.57 16.03
CA HIS A 214 -6.93 28.29 14.76
C HIS A 214 -7.45 29.56 14.08
N LEU A 215 -7.64 29.49 12.78
CA LEU A 215 -8.31 30.49 11.98
C LEU A 215 -9.72 29.99 11.63
N GLU A 216 -10.69 30.89 11.58
CA GLU A 216 -12.08 30.58 11.23
C GLU A 216 -12.64 31.61 10.27
N LEU A 217 -13.55 31.20 9.39
CA LEU A 217 -14.36 32.07 8.55
C LEU A 217 -15.84 31.74 8.72
N PHE A 218 -16.64 32.76 9.02
CA PHE A 218 -18.10 32.68 9.07
C PHE A 218 -18.72 33.72 8.15
N GLU A 219 -19.93 33.41 7.69
CA GLU A 219 -20.82 34.34 7.02
C GLU A 219 -22.05 34.52 7.90
N ALA A 220 -22.27 35.76 8.37
CA ALA A 220 -23.40 36.09 9.22
C ALA A 220 -24.67 36.26 8.37
N ARG A 221 -25.78 35.65 8.78
CA ARG A 221 -27.06 35.73 8.08
C ARG A 221 -27.74 37.08 8.25
N ASP A 222 -27.52 37.72 9.40
CA ASP A 222 -28.06 39.01 9.75
C ASP A 222 -27.14 39.79 10.70
N GLU A 223 -27.50 41.04 10.97
CA GLU A 223 -26.74 41.92 11.86
C GLU A 223 -26.69 41.39 13.30
N ALA A 224 -27.71 40.65 13.76
CA ALA A 224 -27.72 40.12 15.13
C ALA A 224 -26.69 39.00 15.29
N GLU A 225 -26.60 38.10 14.30
CA GLU A 225 -25.59 37.05 14.24
C GLU A 225 -24.18 37.62 14.07
N LEU A 226 -24.02 38.68 13.26
CA LEU A 226 -22.75 39.39 13.14
C LEU A 226 -22.27 39.92 14.51
N GLN A 227 -23.15 40.64 15.22
CA GLN A 227 -22.81 41.17 16.54
C GLN A 227 -22.52 40.06 17.55
N GLN A 228 -23.22 38.93 17.48
CA GLN A 228 -22.94 37.78 18.34
C GLN A 228 -21.57 37.16 18.06
N LEU A 229 -21.19 37.00 16.79
CA LEU A 229 -19.90 36.41 16.41
C LEU A 229 -18.70 37.31 16.72
N LEU A 230 -18.94 38.63 16.87
CA LEU A 230 -17.93 39.64 17.23
C LEU A 230 -17.85 39.95 18.73
N GLN A 231 -18.70 39.32 19.56
CA GLN A 231 -18.64 39.45 21.01
C GLN A 231 -17.57 38.54 21.61
N ALA A 232 -17.04 38.97 22.76
CA ALA A 232 -16.11 38.14 23.52
C ALA A 232 -16.82 36.84 23.92
N PRO A 233 -16.14 35.68 23.88
CA PRO A 233 -16.71 34.44 24.38
C PRO A 233 -17.17 34.64 25.84
N ASP A 234 -18.41 34.26 26.14
CA ASP A 234 -19.09 34.58 27.40
C ASP A 234 -18.20 34.30 28.62
N ALA A 235 -17.83 35.37 29.32
CA ALA A 235 -17.04 35.32 30.56
C ALA A 235 -17.83 34.73 31.75
N GLU A 236 -19.11 34.41 31.58
CA GLU A 236 -20.00 33.86 32.61
C GLU A 236 -20.26 32.35 32.48
N GLN A 237 -19.41 31.61 31.77
CA GLN A 237 -19.51 30.15 31.80
C GLN A 237 -19.09 29.61 33.17
N SER A 238 -19.97 28.81 33.79
CA SER A 238 -19.62 28.12 35.04
C SER A 238 -18.36 27.28 34.81
N PRO A 239 -17.30 27.44 35.63
CA PRO A 239 -16.01 26.78 35.42
C PRO A 239 -16.09 25.24 35.51
N MET A 240 -17.20 24.70 36.00
CA MET A 240 -17.50 23.27 36.06
C MET A 240 -18.82 22.90 35.38
N GLY A 241 -19.39 23.78 34.55
CA GLY A 241 -20.63 23.53 33.84
C GLY A 241 -21.89 23.65 34.72
N THR A 242 -23.04 23.30 34.15
CA THR A 242 -24.34 23.39 34.83
C THR A 242 -25.10 22.06 34.79
N LEU A 243 -25.86 21.76 35.84
CA LEU A 243 -26.84 20.68 35.86
C LEU A 243 -28.21 21.26 35.53
N ALA A 244 -28.76 20.88 34.39
CA ALA A 244 -30.11 21.24 33.98
C ALA A 244 -31.07 20.16 34.44
N ILE A 245 -31.92 20.47 35.42
CA ILE A 245 -33.01 19.59 35.87
C ILE A 245 -34.21 19.92 35.01
N SER A 246 -34.80 18.88 34.39
CA SER A 246 -35.97 19.01 33.51
C SER A 246 -37.25 18.43 34.12
N GLN A 247 -37.13 17.44 35.03
CA GLN A 247 -38.28 16.88 35.76
C GLN A 247 -37.93 16.46 37.18
N ILE A 248 -38.82 16.74 38.12
CA ILE A 248 -38.75 16.30 39.53
C ILE A 248 -40.04 15.54 39.85
N ALA A 249 -39.94 14.28 40.31
CA ALA A 249 -41.08 13.43 40.63
C ALA A 249 -42.11 13.33 39.48
N GLY A 250 -41.63 13.30 38.23
CA GLY A 250 -42.47 13.23 37.02
C GLY A 250 -43.14 14.55 36.61
N GLN A 251 -42.94 15.65 37.35
CA GLN A 251 -43.42 16.97 36.96
C GLN A 251 -42.32 17.78 36.27
N SER A 252 -42.67 18.42 35.15
CA SER A 252 -41.74 19.30 34.42
C SER A 252 -41.34 20.48 35.31
N ARG A 253 -40.03 20.64 35.50
CA ARG A 253 -39.41 21.66 36.33
C ARG A 253 -38.15 22.07 35.62
N ASP A 254 -38.02 23.34 35.28
CA ASP A 254 -36.80 23.88 34.69
C ASP A 254 -35.97 24.55 35.80
N ARG A 255 -34.82 23.96 36.12
CA ARG A 255 -33.91 24.49 37.13
C ARG A 255 -32.47 24.16 36.75
N ALA A 256 -31.67 25.20 36.56
CA ALA A 256 -30.23 25.09 36.38
C ALA A 256 -29.49 25.22 37.72
N ILE A 257 -28.48 24.37 37.93
CA ILE A 257 -27.59 24.41 39.09
C ILE A 257 -26.16 24.56 38.60
N ASP A 258 -25.49 25.63 39.03
CA ASP A 258 -24.06 25.85 38.80
C ASP A 258 -23.24 24.82 39.60
N VAL A 259 -22.55 23.91 38.90
CA VAL A 259 -21.84 22.77 39.52
C VAL A 259 -20.71 23.26 40.42
N SER A 260 -20.02 24.33 40.04
CA SER A 260 -18.91 24.89 40.79
C SER A 260 -19.34 25.42 42.17
N LYS A 261 -20.55 25.97 42.25
CA LYS A 261 -21.13 26.49 43.50
C LYS A 261 -21.79 25.40 44.34
N ALA A 262 -22.28 24.33 43.70
CA ALA A 262 -23.00 23.24 44.35
C ALA A 262 -22.08 22.11 44.86
N LEU A 263 -20.80 22.09 44.48
CA LEU A 263 -19.87 21.03 44.86
C LEU A 263 -19.76 20.90 46.39
N GLY A 264 -20.06 19.71 46.90
CA GLY A 264 -20.08 19.39 48.33
C GLY A 264 -21.31 19.92 49.08
N GLN A 265 -22.26 20.58 48.42
CA GLN A 265 -23.47 21.11 49.02
C GLN A 265 -24.69 20.23 48.74
N THR A 266 -25.54 20.07 49.76
CA THR A 266 -26.85 19.41 49.62
C THR A 266 -27.92 20.45 49.28
N LEU A 267 -28.54 20.28 48.11
CA LEU A 267 -29.57 21.16 47.57
C LEU A 267 -30.94 20.49 47.70
N ALA A 268 -31.88 21.18 48.36
CA ALA A 268 -33.28 20.75 48.39
C ALA A 268 -33.96 21.02 47.04
N LEU A 269 -34.53 19.97 46.44
CA LEU A 269 -35.30 20.03 45.19
C LEU A 269 -36.80 20.08 45.47
N SER A 270 -37.26 19.32 46.46
CA SER A 270 -38.62 19.32 47.03
C SER A 270 -38.54 19.02 48.54
N PRO A 271 -39.66 19.06 49.31
CA PRO A 271 -39.63 18.75 50.75
C PRO A 271 -39.09 17.35 51.08
N ASP A 272 -39.23 16.40 50.15
CA ASP A 272 -38.86 15.00 50.29
C ASP A 272 -37.64 14.59 49.45
N LEU A 273 -37.15 15.45 48.54
CA LEU A 273 -36.03 15.16 47.62
C LEU A 273 -34.90 16.17 47.77
N SER A 274 -33.68 15.65 47.95
CA SER A 274 -32.45 16.44 47.96
C SER A 274 -31.38 15.83 47.06
N LEU A 275 -30.47 16.67 46.58
CA LEU A 275 -29.39 16.31 45.68
C LEU A 275 -28.08 16.91 46.20
N THR A 276 -27.03 16.11 46.29
CA THR A 276 -25.68 16.56 46.64
C THR A 276 -24.74 16.31 45.48
N VAL A 277 -24.03 17.35 45.03
CA VAL A 277 -22.95 17.20 44.04
C VAL A 277 -21.71 16.72 44.77
N ALA A 278 -21.39 15.43 44.64
CA ALA A 278 -20.33 14.80 45.42
C ALA A 278 -18.94 14.99 44.81
N ASN A 279 -18.83 14.91 43.48
CA ASN A 279 -17.55 15.05 42.79
C ASN A 279 -17.72 15.42 41.31
N VAL A 280 -16.64 15.89 40.68
CA VAL A 280 -16.58 16.23 39.24
C VAL A 280 -15.23 15.77 38.68
N TRP A 281 -15.24 15.13 37.51
CA TRP A 281 -14.03 14.79 36.76
C TRP A 281 -14.12 15.40 35.35
N PRO A 282 -13.19 16.29 34.96
CA PRO A 282 -13.15 16.86 33.60
C PRO A 282 -12.91 15.81 32.50
N ASP A 283 -12.10 14.79 32.78
CA ASP A 283 -11.73 13.76 31.81
C ASP A 283 -11.81 12.37 32.46
N PHE A 284 -13.04 11.94 32.74
CA PHE A 284 -13.35 10.74 33.52
C PHE A 284 -12.74 9.47 32.91
N ARG A 285 -12.04 8.71 33.76
CA ARG A 285 -11.60 7.34 33.50
C ARG A 285 -11.61 6.53 34.79
N LEU A 286 -11.58 5.20 34.66
CA LEU A 286 -11.33 4.32 35.79
C LEU A 286 -9.83 4.05 35.91
N GLY A 287 -9.27 4.25 37.11
CA GLY A 287 -7.90 3.89 37.44
C GLY A 287 -7.67 2.38 37.41
N SER A 288 -6.42 1.96 37.53
CA SER A 288 -6.05 0.53 37.63
C SER A 288 -6.62 -0.15 38.88
N ASP A 289 -7.05 0.63 39.87
CA ASP A 289 -7.74 0.22 41.08
C ASP A 289 -9.28 0.22 40.95
N GLY A 290 -9.79 0.55 39.76
CA GLY A 290 -11.22 0.66 39.48
C GLY A 290 -11.89 1.90 40.08
N GLN A 291 -11.13 2.85 40.63
CA GLN A 291 -11.69 4.10 41.18
C GLN A 291 -11.76 5.20 40.10
N PRO A 292 -12.79 6.07 40.14
CA PRO A 292 -12.85 7.24 39.28
C PRO A 292 -11.65 8.19 39.42
N THR A 293 -11.06 8.58 38.29
CA THR A 293 -9.99 9.58 38.23
C THR A 293 -10.10 10.42 36.95
N SER A 294 -9.38 11.55 36.88
CA SER A 294 -9.28 12.37 35.68
C SER A 294 -8.01 12.03 34.89
N ALA A 295 -8.09 12.00 33.56
CA ALA A 295 -6.93 11.87 32.68
C ALA A 295 -6.21 13.20 32.43
N SER A 296 -6.96 14.30 32.44
CA SER A 296 -6.49 15.67 32.26
C SER A 296 -7.43 16.66 32.97
N ASP A 297 -7.04 17.94 33.00
CA ASP A 297 -7.89 19.05 33.48
C ASP A 297 -8.79 19.62 32.36
N GLN A 298 -8.74 19.07 31.16
CA GLN A 298 -9.59 19.45 30.04
C GLN A 298 -10.91 18.68 30.09
N TYR A 299 -12.04 19.33 29.80
CA TYR A 299 -13.38 18.73 29.84
C TYR A 299 -13.66 17.82 28.62
N ARG A 300 -12.80 16.82 28.37
CA ARG A 300 -12.89 15.92 27.21
C ARG A 300 -13.91 14.80 27.38
N ASN A 301 -14.01 14.25 28.59
CA ASN A 301 -15.00 13.22 28.95
C ASN A 301 -15.57 13.52 30.34
N PRO A 302 -16.31 14.62 30.51
CA PRO A 302 -16.59 15.12 31.82
C PRO A 302 -17.76 14.37 32.49
N ALA A 303 -17.62 14.09 33.79
CA ALA A 303 -18.62 13.38 34.57
C ALA A 303 -18.83 14.02 35.95
N VAL A 304 -20.08 14.08 36.40
CA VAL A 304 -20.46 14.55 37.73
C VAL A 304 -21.04 13.40 38.54
N GLN A 305 -20.54 13.23 39.77
CA GLN A 305 -21.11 12.31 40.74
C GLN A 305 -22.15 13.03 41.59
N LEU A 306 -23.35 12.47 41.66
CA LEU A 306 -24.44 12.95 42.49
C LEU A 306 -24.81 11.91 43.54
N VAL A 307 -25.27 12.40 44.69
CA VAL A 307 -25.97 11.59 45.69
C VAL A 307 -27.37 12.19 45.83
N VAL A 308 -28.37 11.42 45.42
CA VAL A 308 -29.78 11.82 45.41
C VAL A 308 -30.49 11.09 46.55
N THR A 309 -31.18 11.82 47.42
CA THR A 309 -31.86 11.28 48.59
C THR A 309 -33.34 11.63 48.54
N GLN A 310 -34.22 10.63 48.58
CA GLN A 310 -35.67 10.80 48.68
C GLN A 310 -36.23 10.02 49.88
N GLY A 311 -36.64 10.72 50.94
CA GLY A 311 -37.04 10.06 52.20
C GLY A 311 -35.88 9.25 52.80
N GLU A 312 -36.07 7.92 52.92
CA GLU A 312 -35.01 6.98 53.37
C GLU A 312 -34.17 6.41 52.20
N LEU A 313 -34.58 6.63 50.95
CA LEU A 313 -33.88 6.14 49.77
C LEU A 313 -32.69 7.03 49.44
N GLN A 314 -31.55 6.43 49.12
CA GLN A 314 -30.35 7.13 48.70
C GLN A 314 -29.72 6.43 47.49
N GLU A 315 -29.52 7.18 46.41
CA GLU A 315 -28.94 6.68 45.17
C GLU A 315 -27.68 7.47 44.79
N ARG A 316 -26.70 6.78 44.20
CA ARG A 316 -25.48 7.38 43.67
C ARG A 316 -25.53 7.38 42.15
N TRP A 317 -25.41 8.56 41.56
CA TRP A 317 -25.54 8.74 40.12
C TRP A 317 -24.23 9.28 39.52
N PHE A 318 -23.90 8.82 38.32
CA PHE A 318 -22.88 9.42 37.47
C PHE A 318 -23.56 9.99 36.22
N VAL A 319 -23.40 11.29 36.01
CA VAL A 319 -23.98 12.02 34.88
C VAL A 319 -22.86 12.49 33.98
N PHE A 320 -22.85 12.01 32.74
CA PHE A 320 -21.81 12.35 31.77
C PHE A 320 -22.24 13.55 30.92
N GLY A 321 -21.31 14.44 30.59
CA GLY A 321 -21.55 15.63 29.78
C GLY A 321 -21.64 15.38 28.28
N LYS A 322 -21.82 14.12 27.86
CA LYS A 322 -21.90 13.71 26.46
C LYS A 322 -23.37 13.48 26.08
N ALA A 323 -23.81 14.15 25.02
CA ALA A 323 -25.19 14.08 24.55
C ALA A 323 -25.62 12.62 24.28
N GLY A 324 -26.84 12.27 24.71
CA GLY A 324 -27.44 10.96 24.48
C GLY A 324 -27.01 9.84 25.44
N LEU A 325 -26.14 10.12 26.43
CA LEU A 325 -25.80 9.16 27.48
C LEU A 325 -26.69 9.38 28.72
N PRO A 326 -27.55 8.40 29.09
CA PRO A 326 -28.35 8.52 30.31
C PRO A 326 -27.46 8.41 31.57
N PRO A 327 -27.89 9.00 32.70
CA PRO A 327 -27.19 8.84 33.98
C PRO A 327 -27.03 7.37 34.37
N VAL A 328 -25.84 7.00 34.86
CA VAL A 328 -25.58 5.68 35.46
C VAL A 328 -25.94 5.74 36.94
N ARG A 329 -26.89 4.94 37.37
CA ARG A 329 -27.47 4.99 38.73
C ARG A 329 -27.17 3.70 39.49
N SER A 330 -27.04 3.79 40.82
CA SER A 330 -26.92 2.61 41.68
C SER A 330 -28.23 1.84 41.85
N ASP A 331 -29.37 2.53 41.70
CA ASP A 331 -30.74 2.01 41.73
C ASP A 331 -31.63 2.92 40.84
N ASP A 332 -32.89 2.58 40.61
CA ASP A 332 -33.80 3.30 39.70
C ASP A 332 -35.18 3.62 40.33
N GLN A 333 -35.18 3.91 41.63
CA GLN A 333 -36.41 4.16 42.40
C GLN A 333 -36.77 5.65 42.47
N ILE A 334 -35.80 6.55 42.30
CA ILE A 334 -36.01 8.00 42.37
C ILE A 334 -36.28 8.60 40.98
N ALA A 335 -37.48 9.16 40.80
CA ALA A 335 -37.89 9.81 39.55
C ALA A 335 -37.35 11.26 39.44
N LEU A 336 -36.16 11.41 38.87
CA LEU A 336 -35.51 12.70 38.59
C LEU A 336 -34.88 12.69 37.18
N ALA A 337 -35.18 13.70 36.37
CA ALA A 337 -34.59 13.88 35.04
C ALA A 337 -33.69 15.12 35.04
N LEU A 338 -32.43 14.91 34.67
CA LEU A 338 -31.42 15.96 34.59
C LEU A 338 -30.38 15.62 33.52
N THR A 339 -29.73 16.66 33.02
CA THR A 339 -28.59 16.59 32.12
C THR A 339 -27.45 17.43 32.69
N TYR A 340 -26.21 17.02 32.41
CA TYR A 340 -25.03 17.81 32.74
C TYR A 340 -24.51 18.47 31.47
N GLU A 341 -24.44 19.80 31.50
CA GLU A 341 -23.89 20.64 30.44
C GLU A 341 -22.48 21.07 30.89
N PRO A 342 -21.41 20.45 30.36
CA PRO A 342 -20.05 20.81 30.74
C PRO A 342 -19.70 22.24 30.32
N PRO A 343 -18.68 22.87 30.93
CA PRO A 343 -18.19 24.16 30.45
C PRO A 343 -17.79 24.04 28.99
N ALA A 344 -18.03 25.08 28.18
CA ALA A 344 -17.49 25.07 26.83
C ALA A 344 -15.97 24.91 26.94
N ALA A 345 -15.40 24.11 26.04
CA ALA A 345 -13.95 23.94 25.99
C ALA A 345 -13.31 25.33 26.00
N THR A 346 -12.33 25.56 26.88
CA THR A 346 -11.55 26.80 26.91
C THR A 346 -11.22 27.15 25.46
N PRO A 347 -11.61 28.34 24.95
CA PRO A 347 -11.38 28.64 23.55
C PRO A 347 -9.89 28.45 23.29
N THR A 348 -9.57 27.52 22.40
CA THR A 348 -8.28 27.53 21.72
C THR A 348 -8.16 28.93 21.12
N ASP A 349 -7.00 29.58 21.29
CA ASP A 349 -6.77 30.93 20.77
C ASP A 349 -7.24 30.94 19.29
N TYR A 350 -8.00 31.96 18.87
CA TYR A 350 -8.62 31.95 17.54
C TYR A 350 -8.59 33.32 16.86
N PHE A 351 -8.45 33.29 15.53
CA PHE A 351 -8.70 34.44 14.66
C PHE A 351 -9.92 34.13 13.80
N ARG A 352 -11.03 34.77 14.11
CA ARG A 352 -12.26 34.61 13.37
C ARG A 352 -12.42 35.77 12.41
N LEU A 353 -12.64 35.46 11.15
CA LEU A 353 -13.18 36.38 10.16
C LEU A 353 -14.68 36.16 10.05
N VAL A 354 -15.43 37.25 10.03
CA VAL A 354 -16.88 37.23 9.88
C VAL A 354 -17.25 38.17 8.74
N ALA A 355 -17.88 37.62 7.70
CA ALA A 355 -18.47 38.42 6.65
C ALA A 355 -19.91 38.80 7.01
N ALA A 356 -20.22 40.08 6.89
CA ALA A 356 -21.59 40.55 6.95
C ALA A 356 -22.34 40.25 5.64
N PRO A 357 -23.69 40.31 5.60
CA PRO A 357 -24.47 40.09 4.38
C PRO A 357 -24.14 41.02 3.20
N ASN A 358 -23.42 42.12 3.45
CA ASN A 358 -22.93 43.05 2.44
C ASN A 358 -21.48 42.75 2.00
N HIS A 359 -20.93 41.60 2.37
CA HIS A 359 -19.57 41.12 2.10
C HIS A 359 -18.45 41.92 2.78
N GLN A 360 -18.80 42.82 3.71
CA GLN A 360 -17.82 43.52 4.52
C GLN A 360 -17.24 42.58 5.57
N LEU A 361 -15.92 42.54 5.69
CA LEU A 361 -15.21 41.67 6.62
C LEU A 361 -14.99 42.34 7.98
N PHE A 362 -15.23 41.57 9.02
CA PHE A 362 -14.92 41.87 10.41
C PHE A 362 -14.02 40.78 10.98
N TYR A 363 -13.34 41.08 12.07
CA TYR A 363 -12.54 40.09 12.80
C TYR A 363 -12.92 40.04 14.29
N ALA A 364 -12.74 38.87 14.88
CA ALA A 364 -12.70 38.65 16.31
C ALA A 364 -11.50 37.77 16.66
N ALA A 365 -10.62 38.27 17.51
CA ALA A 365 -9.42 37.58 17.97
C ALA A 365 -9.53 37.33 19.48
N ALA A 366 -9.59 36.07 19.87
CA ALA A 366 -9.54 35.67 21.28
C ALA A 366 -8.22 34.98 21.58
N SER A 367 -7.56 35.40 22.65
CA SER A 367 -6.33 34.77 23.12
C SER A 367 -6.22 34.79 24.63
N SER A 368 -5.26 34.05 25.17
CA SER A 368 -4.81 34.21 26.56
C SER A 368 -4.45 35.65 26.97
N LYS A 369 -4.15 36.55 26.02
CA LYS A 369 -3.86 37.98 26.29
C LYS A 369 -5.10 38.88 26.26
N GLY A 370 -6.28 38.34 25.93
CA GLY A 370 -7.54 39.07 25.87
C GLY A 370 -8.27 38.90 24.54
N PHE A 371 -9.37 39.65 24.41
CA PHE A 371 -10.26 39.65 23.25
C PHE A 371 -10.21 40.99 22.51
N LYS A 372 -10.22 40.96 21.18
CA LYS A 372 -10.33 42.14 20.31
C LYS A 372 -11.26 41.82 19.15
N SER A 373 -12.09 42.76 18.74
CA SER A 373 -12.87 42.65 17.51
C SER A 373 -13.00 44.01 16.83
N GLY A 374 -13.32 43.99 15.53
CA GLY A 374 -13.51 45.19 14.75
C GLY A 374 -13.69 44.89 13.26
N GLU A 375 -13.79 45.95 12.47
CA GLU A 375 -13.75 45.86 11.01
C GLU A 375 -12.36 45.40 10.53
N PHE A 376 -12.32 44.60 9.46
CA PHE A 376 -11.09 44.06 8.88
C PHE A 376 -10.91 44.58 7.45
N LEU A 377 -10.11 45.64 7.32
CA LEU A 377 -9.85 46.31 6.05
C LEU A 377 -8.68 45.65 5.29
N PRO A 378 -8.64 45.70 3.93
CA PRO A 378 -7.61 45.01 3.13
C PRO A 378 -6.16 45.36 3.48
N GLU A 379 -5.88 46.62 3.83
CA GLU A 379 -4.52 47.11 4.16
C GLU A 379 -4.21 47.05 5.67
N GLN A 380 -5.12 46.48 6.47
CA GLN A 380 -5.00 46.45 7.93
C GLN A 380 -4.29 45.17 8.38
N SER A 381 -3.25 45.34 9.19
CA SER A 381 -2.61 44.24 9.93
C SER A 381 -3.18 44.18 11.35
N VAL A 382 -3.55 42.98 11.80
CA VAL A 382 -4.10 42.74 13.14
C VAL A 382 -3.21 41.76 13.89
N THR A 383 -2.89 42.11 15.14
CA THR A 383 -2.17 41.24 16.07
C THR A 383 -3.17 40.49 16.95
N PRO A 384 -3.27 39.17 16.81
CA PRO A 384 -4.42 38.46 17.35
C PRO A 384 -4.18 37.98 18.80
N GLY A 385 -2.95 38.12 19.31
CA GLY A 385 -2.60 38.00 20.72
C GLY A 385 -1.85 36.73 21.09
N TRP A 386 -1.96 35.67 20.30
CA TRP A 386 -1.05 34.53 20.37
C TRP A 386 0.13 34.69 19.42
N ALA A 387 1.28 34.16 19.82
CA ALA A 387 2.55 34.33 19.12
C ALA A 387 2.90 35.82 18.85
N ASP A 388 3.80 36.05 17.90
CA ASP A 388 4.17 37.34 17.29
C ASP A 388 3.59 37.46 15.87
N PHE A 389 2.40 36.89 15.63
CA PHE A 389 1.76 36.96 14.32
C PHE A 389 1.13 38.33 14.05
N GLU A 390 1.32 38.78 12.83
CA GLU A 390 0.57 39.85 12.17
C GLU A 390 -0.25 39.25 11.03
N ILE A 391 -1.58 39.41 11.11
CA ILE A 391 -2.52 38.86 10.12
C ILE A 391 -3.09 39.99 9.28
N SER A 392 -2.97 39.87 7.96
CA SER A 392 -3.55 40.78 6.96
C SER A 392 -4.36 40.02 5.90
N LEU A 393 -5.25 40.73 5.21
CA LEU A 393 -6.01 40.17 4.08
C LEU A 393 -5.17 40.23 2.81
N ALA A 394 -4.95 39.10 2.15
CA ALA A 394 -4.29 39.05 0.84
C ALA A 394 -5.30 39.09 -0.31
N GLN A 395 -6.39 38.32 -0.21
CA GLN A 395 -7.40 38.22 -1.25
C GLN A 395 -8.77 37.86 -0.68
N GLN A 396 -9.84 38.32 -1.35
CA GLN A 396 -11.23 37.92 -1.10
C GLN A 396 -11.87 37.48 -2.43
N LEU A 397 -12.58 36.36 -2.40
CA LEU A 397 -13.33 35.78 -3.52
C LEU A 397 -14.77 35.58 -3.10
N ASP A 398 -15.72 36.18 -3.83
CA ASP A 398 -17.15 36.08 -3.51
C ASP A 398 -17.81 34.83 -4.12
N HIS A 399 -17.23 34.31 -5.20
CA HIS A 399 -17.70 33.12 -5.92
C HIS A 399 -16.61 32.05 -5.94
N ALA A 400 -16.11 31.70 -4.75
CA ALA A 400 -15.00 30.79 -4.61
C ALA A 400 -15.39 29.34 -4.95
N GLN A 401 -14.62 28.70 -5.82
CA GLN A 401 -14.71 27.27 -6.07
C GLN A 401 -13.38 26.60 -5.74
N VAL A 402 -13.46 25.48 -5.01
CA VAL A 402 -12.27 24.68 -4.71
C VAL A 402 -11.90 23.86 -5.94
N GLN A 403 -10.75 24.17 -6.54
CA GLN A 403 -10.16 23.35 -7.59
C GLN A 403 -9.01 22.53 -7.01
N ARG A 404 -9.11 21.21 -7.12
CA ARG A 404 -8.02 20.29 -6.77
C ARG A 404 -7.17 20.11 -8.01
N GLN A 405 -5.92 20.55 -7.94
CA GLN A 405 -4.96 20.41 -9.03
C GLN A 405 -3.88 19.41 -8.64
N ILE A 406 -3.56 18.50 -9.54
CA ILE A 406 -2.41 17.60 -9.37
C ILE A 406 -1.22 18.25 -10.06
N VAL A 407 -0.17 18.50 -9.30
CA VAL A 407 1.03 19.20 -9.78
C VAL A 407 2.25 18.30 -9.54
N PRO A 408 3.07 18.03 -10.56
CA PRO A 408 4.30 17.28 -10.38
C PRO A 408 5.28 18.09 -9.52
N VAL A 409 5.88 17.45 -8.52
CA VAL A 409 6.94 18.04 -7.71
C VAL A 409 8.28 17.74 -8.37
N MET A 410 8.97 18.79 -8.82
CA MET A 410 10.36 18.66 -9.28
C MET A 410 11.25 18.25 -8.10
N PRO A 411 12.23 17.35 -8.29
CA PRO A 411 13.20 17.02 -7.25
C PRO A 411 13.88 18.30 -6.75
N VAL A 412 13.69 18.63 -5.46
CA VAL A 412 14.32 19.80 -4.86
C VAL A 412 15.82 19.52 -4.75
N ALA A 413 16.65 20.55 -4.98
CA ALA A 413 18.11 20.46 -4.80
C ALA A 413 18.47 19.93 -3.40
N GLN A 414 19.61 19.22 -3.31
CA GLN A 414 20.09 18.49 -2.13
C GLN A 414 19.84 19.26 -0.81
N GLY A 415 19.01 18.71 0.07
CA GLY A 415 18.81 19.20 1.45
C GLY A 415 17.38 19.53 1.86
N ALA A 416 16.41 19.54 0.94
CA ALA A 416 14.98 19.68 1.29
C ALA A 416 14.31 18.30 1.46
N VAL A 417 13.40 18.19 2.43
CA VAL A 417 12.56 16.99 2.62
C VAL A 417 11.69 16.83 1.36
N PRO A 418 11.78 15.71 0.62
CA PRO A 418 10.90 15.47 -0.52
C PRO A 418 9.45 15.45 -0.02
N ALA A 419 8.56 16.21 -0.65
CA ALA A 419 7.13 16.01 -0.44
C ALA A 419 6.78 14.60 -0.97
N GLU A 420 6.19 13.75 -0.14
CA GLU A 420 5.68 12.45 -0.57
C GLU A 420 4.53 12.67 -1.57
N GLY A 421 4.82 12.47 -2.86
CA GLY A 421 3.86 12.54 -3.95
C GLY A 421 3.36 11.16 -4.35
N SER A 422 2.25 11.11 -5.07
CA SER A 422 1.74 9.90 -5.73
C SER A 422 2.03 9.95 -7.23
N PRO A 423 2.20 8.81 -7.91
CA PRO A 423 2.32 8.78 -9.35
C PRO A 423 1.14 9.43 -10.06
N ALA A 424 1.38 10.10 -11.20
CA ALA A 424 0.35 10.69 -12.02
C ALA A 424 0.70 10.66 -13.51
N LEU A 425 -0.34 10.53 -14.35
CA LEU A 425 -0.23 10.49 -15.80
C LEU A 425 -0.68 11.83 -16.40
N HIS A 426 0.16 12.41 -17.25
CA HIS A 426 -0.16 13.64 -17.98
C HIS A 426 -0.89 13.32 -19.28
N VAL A 427 -2.09 13.84 -19.44
CA VAL A 427 -2.93 13.63 -20.61
C VAL A 427 -3.44 14.95 -21.17
N ALA A 428 -3.71 14.99 -22.47
CA ALA A 428 -4.36 16.11 -23.12
C ALA A 428 -5.56 15.64 -23.92
N THR A 429 -6.62 16.42 -23.90
CA THR A 429 -7.82 16.19 -24.71
C THR A 429 -7.60 16.69 -26.16
N ALA A 430 -8.48 16.34 -27.08
CA ALA A 430 -8.35 16.68 -28.50
C ALA A 430 -8.37 18.20 -28.77
N ASP A 431 -8.99 18.97 -27.89
CA ASP A 431 -9.04 20.44 -27.89
C ASP A 431 -7.80 21.09 -27.25
N GLY A 432 -6.87 20.31 -26.72
CA GLY A 432 -5.58 20.78 -26.22
C GLY A 432 -5.58 21.23 -24.75
N GLN A 433 -6.60 20.85 -23.98
CA GLN A 433 -6.58 21.02 -22.52
C GLN A 433 -5.79 19.89 -21.87
N ASP A 434 -4.92 20.24 -20.93
CA ASP A 434 -4.00 19.33 -20.24
C ASP A 434 -4.52 18.98 -18.83
N PHE A 435 -4.42 17.70 -18.46
CA PHE A 435 -4.85 17.16 -17.17
C PHE A 435 -3.83 16.17 -16.60
N TRP A 436 -3.80 16.07 -15.28
CA TRP A 436 -3.02 15.05 -14.58
C TRP A 436 -3.95 14.05 -13.92
N LEU A 437 -3.82 12.78 -14.32
CA LEU A 437 -4.57 11.67 -13.75
C LEU A 437 -3.78 11.07 -12.58
N PRO A 438 -4.25 11.18 -11.34
CA PRO A 438 -3.62 10.54 -10.19
C PRO A 438 -3.72 9.02 -10.29
N TRP A 439 -2.69 8.33 -9.79
CA TRP A 439 -2.73 6.87 -9.74
C TRP A 439 -3.75 6.36 -8.72
N GLY A 440 -4.60 5.42 -9.16
CA GLY A 440 -5.61 4.76 -8.33
C GLY A 440 -6.93 5.52 -8.21
N GLU A 441 -7.06 6.71 -8.81
CA GLU A 441 -8.22 7.57 -8.66
C GLU A 441 -8.82 7.97 -10.02
N PRO A 442 -10.12 7.77 -10.23
CA PRO A 442 -10.79 8.26 -11.43
C PRO A 442 -10.87 9.80 -11.40
N THR A 443 -10.62 10.41 -12.55
CA THR A 443 -10.68 11.87 -12.74
C THR A 443 -11.67 12.19 -13.84
N GLU A 444 -12.52 13.17 -13.56
CA GLU A 444 -13.43 13.79 -14.51
C GLU A 444 -12.69 14.90 -15.26
N LEU A 445 -12.77 14.87 -16.59
CA LEU A 445 -12.16 15.87 -17.47
C LEU A 445 -13.28 16.63 -18.15
N ASP A 446 -13.59 17.80 -17.62
CA ASP A 446 -14.59 18.70 -18.18
C ASP A 446 -14.04 19.34 -19.46
N THR A 447 -14.62 18.98 -20.61
CA THR A 447 -14.25 19.58 -21.90
C THR A 447 -15.45 20.24 -22.57
N PRO A 448 -15.25 21.23 -23.46
CA PRO A 448 -16.32 21.82 -24.25
C PRO A 448 -17.10 20.81 -25.12
N ASN A 449 -16.49 19.66 -25.41
CA ASN A 449 -17.07 18.61 -26.25
C ASN A 449 -17.74 17.48 -25.44
N GLY A 450 -17.83 17.64 -24.12
CA GLY A 450 -18.43 16.68 -23.18
C GLY A 450 -17.43 16.15 -22.16
N GLU A 451 -17.96 15.47 -21.15
CA GLU A 451 -17.20 14.96 -20.00
C GLU A 451 -16.50 13.65 -20.35
N TYR A 452 -15.20 13.56 -20.07
CA TYR A 452 -14.47 12.29 -20.06
C TYR A 452 -14.27 11.82 -18.62
N PHE A 453 -14.34 10.52 -18.38
CA PHE A 453 -13.84 9.92 -17.15
C PHE A 453 -12.60 9.10 -17.47
N ALA A 454 -11.46 9.44 -16.85
CA ALA A 454 -10.21 8.73 -17.07
C ALA A 454 -9.61 8.25 -15.74
N ALA A 455 -9.13 7.01 -15.70
CA ALA A 455 -8.52 6.43 -14.51
C ALA A 455 -7.20 5.74 -14.85
N PHE A 456 -6.12 6.20 -14.22
CA PHE A 456 -4.81 5.57 -14.26
C PHE A 456 -4.66 4.65 -13.05
N THR A 457 -4.70 3.33 -13.25
CA THR A 457 -4.86 2.35 -12.17
C THR A 457 -3.90 1.18 -12.32
N PRO A 458 -3.61 0.40 -11.26
CA PRO A 458 -2.88 -0.85 -11.43
C PRO A 458 -3.68 -1.82 -12.30
N LYS A 459 -3.00 -2.67 -13.06
CA LYS A 459 -3.65 -3.75 -13.79
C LYS A 459 -4.14 -4.82 -12.82
N LEU A 460 -5.45 -5.04 -12.77
CA LEU A 460 -6.10 -6.05 -11.93
C LEU A 460 -6.58 -7.24 -12.76
N LEU A 461 -6.48 -8.43 -12.19
CA LEU A 461 -7.02 -9.66 -12.77
C LEU A 461 -7.95 -10.34 -11.76
N GLU A 462 -9.16 -10.65 -12.21
CA GLU A 462 -10.15 -11.39 -11.42
C GLU A 462 -9.80 -12.89 -11.36
N LEU A 463 -9.80 -13.45 -10.16
CA LEU A 463 -9.64 -14.87 -9.89
C LEU A 463 -10.99 -15.60 -9.95
N PRO A 464 -11.00 -16.90 -10.31
CA PRO A 464 -12.20 -17.71 -10.28
C PRO A 464 -12.57 -18.23 -8.89
N PHE A 465 -11.98 -17.68 -7.83
CA PHE A 465 -12.19 -18.03 -6.42
C PHE A 465 -11.81 -16.86 -5.53
N TYR A 466 -12.25 -16.88 -4.28
CA TYR A 466 -11.93 -15.86 -3.29
C TYR A 466 -10.94 -16.40 -2.26
N VAL A 467 -10.09 -15.52 -1.75
CA VAL A 467 -9.13 -15.80 -0.68
C VAL A 467 -9.42 -14.89 0.50
N LYS A 468 -9.67 -15.47 1.67
CA LYS A 468 -9.79 -14.74 2.93
C LYS A 468 -8.60 -15.08 3.81
N LEU A 469 -8.01 -14.07 4.45
CA LEU A 469 -7.06 -14.28 5.53
C LEU A 469 -7.84 -14.46 6.83
N ASN A 470 -7.70 -15.63 7.46
CA ASN A 470 -8.28 -15.89 8.76
C ASN A 470 -7.37 -15.35 9.86
N ASP A 471 -6.06 -15.62 9.74
CA ASP A 471 -5.05 -15.20 10.69
C ASP A 471 -3.66 -15.12 10.03
N PHE A 472 -2.79 -14.26 10.57
CA PHE A 472 -1.40 -14.16 10.15
C PHE A 472 -0.47 -14.33 11.36
N ILE A 473 0.27 -15.42 11.34
CA ILE A 473 1.05 -15.91 12.48
C ILE A 473 2.52 -15.65 12.20
N VAL A 474 3.22 -14.96 13.11
CA VAL A 474 4.66 -14.72 13.04
C VAL A 474 5.33 -15.37 14.24
N GLU A 475 6.15 -16.39 13.98
CA GLU A 475 6.97 -17.07 14.99
C GLU A 475 8.34 -16.39 15.08
N ARG A 476 8.85 -16.21 16.30
CA ARG A 476 10.15 -15.60 16.58
C ARG A 476 11.11 -16.62 17.16
N ASN A 477 12.40 -16.41 16.96
CA ASN A 477 13.44 -17.27 17.54
C ASN A 477 13.44 -17.12 19.07
N GLU A 478 13.65 -18.22 19.79
CA GLU A 478 13.74 -18.20 21.25
C GLU A 478 14.83 -17.20 21.71
N GLY A 479 14.44 -16.26 22.58
CA GLY A 479 15.37 -15.26 23.12
C GLY A 479 15.76 -14.13 22.14
N SER A 480 15.08 -13.98 21.00
CA SER A 480 15.36 -12.91 20.02
C SER A 480 14.07 -12.38 19.39
N GLU A 481 14.06 -11.11 19.01
CA GLU A 481 13.00 -10.50 18.19
C GLU A 481 13.12 -10.84 16.68
N SER A 482 14.05 -11.73 16.31
CA SER A 482 14.20 -12.19 14.93
C SER A 482 13.09 -13.16 14.53
N VAL A 483 12.52 -12.95 13.33
CA VAL A 483 11.47 -13.79 12.79
C VAL A 483 12.03 -15.14 12.36
N ALA A 484 11.44 -16.22 12.87
CA ALA A 484 11.75 -17.60 12.51
C ALA A 484 10.89 -18.10 11.35
N MET A 485 9.59 -17.81 11.39
CA MET A 485 8.62 -18.23 10.39
C MET A 485 7.44 -17.26 10.36
N TRP A 486 6.81 -17.11 9.20
CA TRP A 486 5.46 -16.55 9.12
C TRP A 486 4.53 -17.45 8.31
N THR A 487 3.26 -17.43 8.68
CA THR A 487 2.21 -18.29 8.14
C THR A 487 0.92 -17.49 7.97
N SER A 488 0.32 -17.57 6.78
CA SER A 488 -1.05 -17.13 6.55
C SER A 488 -1.99 -18.32 6.63
N ASP A 489 -2.92 -18.27 7.57
CA ASP A 489 -4.10 -19.14 7.57
C ASP A 489 -5.14 -18.51 6.66
N ILE A 490 -5.49 -19.20 5.57
CA ILE A 490 -6.40 -18.71 4.55
C ILE A 490 -7.58 -19.65 4.34
N THR A 491 -8.74 -19.06 4.03
CA THR A 491 -9.88 -19.79 3.49
C THR A 491 -10.05 -19.48 2.01
N LEU A 492 -10.13 -20.53 1.20
CA LEU A 492 -10.33 -20.45 -0.24
C LEU A 492 -11.79 -20.80 -0.55
N PHE A 493 -12.52 -19.86 -1.16
CA PHE A 493 -13.93 -20.03 -1.53
C PHE A 493 -14.07 -20.22 -3.03
N ASP A 494 -14.69 -21.32 -3.41
CA ASP A 494 -14.91 -21.64 -4.81
C ASP A 494 -16.17 -20.97 -5.34
N ALA A 495 -16.02 -20.04 -6.29
CA ALA A 495 -17.15 -19.28 -6.83
C ALA A 495 -18.16 -20.15 -7.62
N GLN A 496 -17.77 -21.36 -8.06
CA GLN A 496 -18.64 -22.23 -8.87
C GLN A 496 -19.33 -23.32 -8.05
N THR A 497 -18.71 -23.75 -6.96
CA THR A 497 -19.17 -24.93 -6.19
C THR A 497 -19.59 -24.60 -4.76
N ASP A 498 -19.45 -23.34 -4.34
CA ASP A 498 -19.78 -22.84 -2.99
C ASP A 498 -19.07 -23.64 -1.86
N THR A 499 -17.91 -24.22 -2.18
CA THR A 499 -17.09 -24.94 -1.21
C THR A 499 -16.01 -24.02 -0.64
N ALA A 500 -15.83 -24.08 0.68
CA ALA A 500 -14.74 -23.41 1.38
C ALA A 500 -13.67 -24.43 1.81
N VAL A 501 -12.39 -24.14 1.53
CA VAL A 501 -11.27 -24.99 1.94
C VAL A 501 -10.25 -24.14 2.69
N GLN A 502 -9.99 -24.49 3.94
CA GLN A 502 -8.95 -23.86 4.74
C GLN A 502 -7.57 -24.43 4.42
N ARG A 503 -6.56 -23.56 4.32
CA ARG A 503 -5.17 -23.90 4.02
C ARG A 503 -4.24 -22.96 4.79
N SER A 504 -3.04 -23.45 5.09
CA SER A 504 -1.96 -22.62 5.60
C SER A 504 -0.90 -22.44 4.52
N VAL A 505 -0.40 -21.21 4.36
CA VAL A 505 0.68 -20.86 3.43
C VAL A 505 1.81 -20.22 4.23
N TRP A 506 2.95 -20.88 4.31
CA TRP A 506 4.10 -20.41 5.09
C TRP A 506 5.37 -20.36 4.25
N MET A 507 6.46 -19.87 4.84
CA MET A 507 7.73 -19.69 4.14
C MET A 507 8.19 -20.95 3.41
N ASN A 508 8.48 -20.81 2.12
CA ASN A 508 8.90 -21.89 1.21
C ASN A 508 7.90 -23.04 1.03
N HIS A 509 6.65 -22.89 1.50
CA HIS A 509 5.61 -23.91 1.44
C HIS A 509 4.34 -23.35 0.79
N PRO A 510 4.30 -23.33 -0.55
CA PRO A 510 3.13 -22.89 -1.30
C PRO A 510 2.00 -23.93 -1.26
N THR A 511 0.78 -23.48 -1.53
CA THR A 511 -0.38 -24.35 -1.75
C THR A 511 -0.94 -24.19 -3.16
N TRP A 512 -1.79 -25.14 -3.58
CA TRP A 512 -2.40 -25.13 -4.91
C TRP A 512 -3.91 -25.20 -4.84
N PHE A 513 -4.57 -24.37 -5.64
CA PHE A 513 -6.03 -24.34 -5.75
C PHE A 513 -6.46 -23.93 -7.14
N ARG A 514 -7.38 -24.70 -7.77
CA ARG A 514 -7.90 -24.42 -9.13
C ARG A 514 -6.84 -24.10 -10.19
N GLY A 515 -5.68 -24.77 -10.11
CA GLY A 515 -4.56 -24.56 -11.03
C GLY A 515 -3.69 -23.34 -10.73
N TRP A 516 -3.97 -22.60 -9.65
CA TRP A 516 -3.15 -21.53 -9.13
C TRP A 516 -2.27 -22.02 -8.00
N LYS A 517 -1.02 -21.60 -7.99
CA LYS A 517 -0.08 -21.72 -6.89
C LYS A 517 -0.13 -20.45 -6.06
N LEU A 518 -0.33 -20.58 -4.76
CA LEU A 518 -0.33 -19.49 -3.80
C LEU A 518 0.91 -19.63 -2.91
N ALA A 519 1.71 -18.57 -2.82
CA ALA A 519 2.93 -18.55 -2.01
C ALA A 519 3.00 -17.26 -1.18
N GLN A 520 3.69 -17.32 -0.05
CA GLN A 520 4.03 -16.10 0.71
C GLN A 520 4.94 -15.20 -0.12
N ALA A 521 4.64 -13.90 -0.14
CA ALA A 521 5.46 -12.91 -0.83
C ALA A 521 6.05 -11.87 0.12
N SER A 522 5.20 -11.23 0.93
CA SER A 522 5.61 -10.21 1.90
C SER A 522 4.54 -9.99 2.97
N TRP A 523 4.90 -9.23 4.00
CA TRP A 523 4.03 -8.86 5.12
C TRP A 523 4.51 -7.52 5.70
N ASN A 524 3.73 -6.93 6.60
CA ASN A 524 4.06 -5.66 7.24
C ASN A 524 4.37 -5.87 8.74
N PRO A 525 5.60 -5.61 9.20
CA PRO A 525 5.95 -5.66 10.63
C PRO A 525 5.14 -4.76 11.55
N GLY A 526 4.63 -3.64 11.03
CA GLY A 526 3.77 -2.71 11.79
C GLY A 526 2.29 -3.08 11.79
N ASP A 527 1.87 -4.05 10.98
CA ASP A 527 0.49 -4.46 10.86
C ASP A 527 0.38 -5.97 10.59
N LEU A 528 0.14 -6.72 11.66
CA LEU A 528 -0.04 -8.18 11.61
C LEU A 528 -1.42 -8.59 11.10
N GLN A 529 -2.28 -7.66 10.73
CA GLN A 529 -3.59 -7.99 10.15
C GLN A 529 -3.50 -8.22 8.64
N GLN A 530 -2.32 -8.09 8.01
CA GLN A 530 -2.16 -8.21 6.57
C GLN A 530 -1.07 -9.19 6.14
N SER A 531 -1.31 -9.83 5.00
CA SER A 531 -0.31 -10.63 4.29
C SER A 531 -0.45 -10.43 2.78
N THR A 532 0.67 -10.42 2.08
CA THR A 532 0.70 -10.39 0.62
C THR A 532 1.05 -11.77 0.09
N LEU A 533 0.13 -12.35 -0.68
CA LEU A 533 0.30 -13.64 -1.34
C LEU A 533 0.66 -13.42 -2.81
N GLN A 534 1.64 -14.18 -3.31
CA GLN A 534 1.93 -14.28 -4.73
C GLN A 534 1.09 -15.43 -5.30
N LEU A 535 0.32 -15.12 -6.34
CA LEU A 535 -0.48 -16.07 -7.07
C LEU A 535 0.12 -16.27 -8.46
N LYS A 536 0.38 -17.53 -8.80
CA LYS A 536 0.95 -17.92 -10.09
C LYS A 536 0.15 -19.03 -10.71
N ARG A 537 -0.23 -18.87 -11.98
CA ARG A 537 -0.85 -19.93 -12.78
C ARG A 537 0.03 -20.23 -13.98
N GLU A 538 0.37 -21.50 -14.13
CA GLU A 538 1.13 -22.01 -15.26
C GLU A 538 0.46 -23.26 -15.81
N PRO A 539 0.39 -23.46 -17.13
CA PRO A 539 -0.08 -24.73 -17.68
C PRO A 539 0.85 -25.87 -17.25
N TRP A 540 0.29 -26.97 -16.75
CA TRP A 540 1.07 -28.10 -16.20
C TRP A 540 2.12 -28.65 -17.19
N TRP A 541 1.84 -28.61 -18.49
CA TRP A 541 2.76 -29.07 -19.52
C TRP A 541 3.97 -28.14 -19.70
N VAL A 542 3.84 -26.84 -19.38
CA VAL A 542 4.96 -25.89 -19.39
C VAL A 542 5.92 -26.21 -18.27
N THR A 543 5.40 -26.44 -17.06
CA THR A 543 6.21 -26.90 -15.93
C THR A 543 6.85 -28.25 -16.22
N ALA A 544 6.12 -29.19 -16.82
CA ALA A 544 6.69 -30.47 -17.24
C ALA A 544 7.84 -30.30 -18.25
N LEU A 545 7.73 -29.34 -19.17
CA LEU A 545 8.75 -29.06 -20.18
C LEU A 545 10.07 -28.59 -19.53
N THR A 546 10.01 -27.61 -18.62
CA THR A 546 11.22 -27.09 -17.95
C THR A 546 11.89 -28.13 -17.05
N TRP A 547 11.11 -28.96 -16.36
CA TRP A 547 11.63 -30.06 -15.54
C TRP A 547 12.23 -31.18 -16.39
N THR A 548 11.56 -31.56 -17.48
CA THR A 548 12.07 -32.58 -18.41
C THR A 548 13.36 -32.11 -19.08
N GLY A 549 13.43 -30.85 -19.52
CA GLY A 549 14.64 -30.28 -20.08
C GLY A 549 15.82 -30.31 -19.10
N SER A 550 15.58 -29.91 -17.85
CA SER A 550 16.58 -29.95 -16.77
C SER A 550 17.06 -31.38 -16.49
N LEU A 551 16.13 -32.34 -16.42
CA LEU A 551 16.45 -33.75 -16.24
C LEU A 551 17.30 -34.30 -17.40
N LEU A 552 16.97 -33.94 -18.64
CA LEU A 552 17.74 -34.32 -19.83
C LEU A 552 19.16 -33.76 -19.82
N VAL A 553 19.35 -32.52 -19.35
CA VAL A 553 20.68 -31.93 -19.17
C VAL A 553 21.50 -32.74 -18.18
N VAL A 554 20.94 -33.04 -17.01
CA VAL A 554 21.61 -33.81 -15.95
C VAL A 554 21.96 -35.22 -16.44
N ILE A 555 21.00 -35.94 -17.02
CA ILE A 555 21.22 -37.28 -17.58
C ILE A 555 22.27 -37.22 -18.70
N GLY A 556 22.19 -36.24 -19.59
CA GLY A 556 23.14 -36.07 -20.68
C GLY A 556 24.57 -35.89 -20.19
N ILE A 557 24.78 -35.05 -19.18
CA ILE A 557 26.08 -34.83 -18.54
C ILE A 557 26.58 -36.14 -17.91
N VAL A 558 25.73 -36.83 -17.13
CA VAL A 558 26.09 -38.10 -16.49
C VAL A 558 26.49 -39.15 -17.53
N VAL A 559 25.69 -39.33 -18.58
CA VAL A 559 25.97 -40.28 -19.66
C VAL A 559 27.25 -39.90 -20.42
N MET A 560 27.51 -38.61 -20.63
CA MET A 560 28.70 -38.14 -21.33
C MET A 560 29.99 -38.47 -20.56
N PHE A 561 30.03 -38.22 -19.25
CA PHE A 561 31.23 -38.38 -18.43
C PHE A 561 31.39 -39.79 -17.85
N TYR A 562 30.31 -40.39 -17.33
CA TYR A 562 30.34 -41.69 -16.66
C TYR A 562 29.90 -42.86 -17.55
N GLY A 563 29.19 -42.61 -18.65
CA GLY A 563 28.80 -43.67 -19.58
C GLY A 563 29.98 -44.47 -20.16
N PRO A 564 31.11 -43.86 -20.55
CA PRO A 564 32.28 -44.62 -21.05
C PRO A 564 32.87 -45.59 -20.02
N SER A 565 32.93 -45.20 -18.74
CA SER A 565 33.48 -46.05 -17.67
C SER A 565 32.53 -47.20 -17.33
N LEU A 566 31.21 -46.94 -17.33
CA LEU A 566 30.17 -47.96 -17.15
C LEU A 566 30.20 -49.00 -18.28
N VAL A 567 30.25 -48.57 -19.55
CA VAL A 567 30.34 -49.48 -20.71
C VAL A 567 31.63 -50.33 -20.65
N LYS A 568 32.76 -49.75 -20.21
CA LYS A 568 34.03 -50.49 -20.06
C LYS A 568 33.99 -51.50 -18.91
N ARG A 569 33.25 -51.22 -17.83
CA ARG A 569 33.05 -52.16 -16.70
C ARG A 569 32.13 -53.30 -17.11
N TRP A 570 31.05 -52.98 -17.83
CA TRP A 570 30.08 -53.97 -18.32
C TRP A 570 30.70 -54.92 -19.36
N ARG A 571 31.46 -54.39 -20.33
CA ARG A 571 32.22 -55.22 -21.30
C ARG A 571 33.27 -56.14 -20.67
N ARG A 572 33.82 -55.76 -19.50
CA ARG A 572 34.75 -56.60 -18.73
C ARG A 572 34.04 -57.75 -18.03
N TRP A 573 32.80 -57.54 -17.58
CA TRP A 573 31.97 -58.58 -16.98
C TRP A 573 31.40 -59.58 -18.01
N THR A 574 31.13 -59.12 -19.24
CA THR A 574 30.54 -59.98 -20.30
C THR A 574 31.58 -60.72 -21.16
N ARG A 575 32.88 -60.58 -20.88
CA ARG A 575 33.92 -61.36 -21.56
C ARG A 575 34.16 -62.64 -20.77
N SER A 576 33.62 -63.76 -21.25
CA SER A 576 33.99 -65.10 -20.75
C SER A 576 35.49 -65.33 -20.95
N PRO A 577 36.20 -66.06 -20.06
CA PRO A 577 37.59 -66.44 -20.29
C PRO A 577 37.65 -67.29 -21.57
N GLN A 578 38.58 -66.98 -22.48
CA GLN A 578 38.90 -67.91 -23.57
C GLN A 578 39.56 -69.16 -22.97
N PRO A 579 39.25 -70.37 -23.45
CA PRO A 579 39.99 -71.56 -23.04
C PRO A 579 41.44 -71.43 -23.55
N GLU A 580 42.38 -71.70 -22.64
CA GLU A 580 43.81 -71.84 -22.91
C GLU A 580 44.01 -72.83 -24.07
N SER A 581 44.74 -72.44 -25.11
CA SER A 581 45.20 -73.37 -26.15
C SER A 581 46.19 -74.35 -25.52
N GLU A 582 45.89 -75.65 -25.62
CA GLU A 582 46.73 -76.77 -25.15
C GLU A 582 48.18 -76.65 -25.67
N PRO A 583 49.19 -76.97 -24.84
CA PRO A 583 50.56 -77.07 -25.31
C PRO A 583 50.74 -78.38 -26.08
N THR A 584 51.27 -78.28 -27.31
CA THR A 584 51.76 -79.43 -28.08
C THR A 584 52.93 -80.10 -27.35
N VAL A 585 52.79 -81.40 -27.11
CA VAL A 585 53.83 -82.29 -26.58
C VAL A 585 54.89 -82.48 -27.67
N GLU A 586 56.12 -82.00 -27.43
CA GLU A 586 57.32 -82.51 -28.09
C GLU A 586 58.23 -83.21 -27.08
N GLU A 587 58.73 -84.36 -27.51
CA GLU A 587 59.43 -85.37 -26.74
C GLU A 587 60.93 -85.03 -26.63
N ASN A 588 61.33 -84.65 -25.42
CA ASN A 588 62.57 -84.95 -24.69
C ASN A 588 63.92 -85.12 -25.46
N SER A 589 64.89 -84.23 -25.18
CA SER A 589 66.26 -84.65 -24.83
C SER A 589 67.05 -83.57 -24.09
N GLY A 590 67.36 -83.83 -22.82
CA GLY A 590 68.62 -83.52 -22.12
C GLY A 590 69.20 -82.10 -22.16
N GLU A 591 69.27 -81.45 -20.99
CA GLU A 591 70.51 -81.23 -20.22
C GLU A 591 70.36 -80.06 -19.22
N LYS A 592 71.00 -80.24 -18.06
CA LYS A 592 70.90 -79.45 -16.82
C LYS A 592 71.39 -78.01 -16.96
N ALA A 593 70.77 -77.08 -16.23
CA ALA A 593 71.49 -76.11 -15.40
C ALA A 593 70.58 -75.41 -14.37
N VAL A 594 71.19 -75.18 -13.19
CA VAL A 594 70.67 -74.69 -11.91
C VAL A 594 70.55 -73.15 -11.91
N GLY A 595 69.60 -72.58 -11.15
CA GLY A 595 69.59 -71.11 -10.91
C GLY A 595 68.44 -70.54 -10.06
N THR A 596 68.46 -70.83 -8.76
CA THR A 596 68.24 -69.93 -7.59
C THR A 596 67.02 -68.98 -7.48
N ILE A 597 66.32 -69.12 -6.34
CA ILE A 597 65.23 -68.32 -5.75
C ILE A 597 65.78 -67.08 -5.00
N PRO A 598 65.03 -65.95 -4.89
CA PRO A 598 64.38 -65.54 -3.61
C PRO A 598 62.96 -64.94 -3.84
N ILE A 599 61.87 -65.20 -3.10
CA ILE A 599 61.48 -65.11 -1.67
C ILE A 599 61.45 -63.68 -1.08
N LEU A 600 60.30 -63.38 -0.43
CA LEU A 600 59.98 -62.31 0.59
C LEU A 600 59.87 -60.87 0.03
N ALA A 601 59.03 -59.93 0.49
CA ALA A 601 57.99 -59.80 1.53
C ALA A 601 57.47 -58.33 1.46
N VAL A 602 56.18 -58.02 1.64
CA VAL A 602 55.58 -57.52 2.91
C VAL A 602 55.54 -55.98 3.09
N PHE A 603 54.36 -55.50 3.54
CA PHE A 603 53.95 -54.17 4.08
C PHE A 603 54.05 -52.94 3.15
N GLY A 604 53.14 -51.96 3.18
CA GLY A 604 51.98 -51.69 4.01
C GLY A 604 51.49 -50.25 3.75
N LYS A 605 50.22 -50.00 4.14
CA LYS A 605 49.42 -48.75 4.06
C LYS A 605 48.81 -48.38 2.71
#